data_AF-A0A9Q1A398-F1
#
_entry.id   AF-A0A9Q1A398-F1
#
_cell.length_a   1.000
_cell.length_b   1.000
_cell.length_c   1.000
_cell.angle_alpha   90.00
_cell.angle_beta   90.00
_cell.angle_gamma   90.00
#
_symmetry.space_group_name_H-M   'P 1'
#
loop_
_entity.id
_entity.type
_entity.pdbx_description
1 polymer ?
#
loop_
_entity_poly.entity_id
_entity_poly.type
_entity_poly.pdbx_seq_one_letter_code
_entity_poly.pdbx_strand_id
1 'polypeptide(L)'
;MKGLWPSSGSAGSSVDLSSYKLRVGDFAHAFFSLIVFSVLSLLDSNTVECFYPSFESTEKVLLMVLPPVIGAVSGTVFVLFPNRRHGIGYPSSDSSQNS
;
A
#
# COMPACT_ATOMS: atom_id res chain seq x y z
N MET A 1 -5.70 34.82 1.79
CA MET A 1 -5.42 33.37 1.80
C MET A 1 -5.92 32.80 0.48
N LYS A 2 -5.05 32.20 -0.34
CA LYS A 2 -5.46 31.53 -1.59
C LYS A 2 -5.95 30.13 -1.21
N GLY A 3 -7.25 29.89 -1.40
CA GLY A 3 -7.88 28.61 -1.10
C GLY A 3 -7.50 27.52 -2.11
N LEU A 4 -7.80 26.27 -1.75
CA LEU A 4 -7.67 25.11 -2.62
C LEU A 4 -8.84 25.12 -3.62
N TRP A 5 -8.58 25.38 -4.90
CA TRP A 5 -9.60 25.32 -5.94
C TRP A 5 -9.60 23.92 -6.58
N PRO A 6 -10.69 23.14 -6.54
CA PRO A 6 -10.78 21.93 -7.35
C PRO A 6 -10.85 22.34 -8.83
N SER A 7 -9.94 21.83 -9.66
CA SER A 7 -9.93 22.10 -11.10
C SER A 7 -11.31 21.79 -11.70
N SER A 8 -11.94 22.80 -12.28
CA SER A 8 -13.16 22.61 -13.06
C SER A 8 -12.83 21.77 -14.29
N GLY A 9 -13.07 20.45 -14.20
CA GLY A 9 -13.15 19.60 -15.37
C GLY A 9 -14.26 20.14 -16.28
N SER A 10 -13.91 20.44 -17.52
CA SER A 10 -14.85 20.96 -18.51
C SER A 10 -16.02 19.97 -18.66
N ALA A 11 -17.22 20.42 -18.26
CA ALA A 11 -18.46 19.69 -18.40
C ALA A 11 -18.77 19.49 -19.89
N GLY A 12 -18.23 18.43 -20.49
CA GLY A 12 -18.42 18.12 -21.91
C GLY A 12 -17.26 17.38 -22.58
N SER A 13 -16.08 17.28 -21.98
CA SER A 13 -15.01 16.42 -22.50
C SER A 13 -15.13 15.02 -21.89
N SER A 14 -15.03 13.97 -22.71
CA SER A 14 -14.95 12.58 -22.25
C SER A 14 -13.75 12.47 -21.31
N VAL A 15 -14.01 12.28 -20.01
CA VAL A 15 -12.97 12.15 -18.99
C VAL A 15 -12.12 10.92 -19.33
N ASP A 16 -10.83 11.10 -19.60
CA ASP A 16 -9.92 9.98 -19.83
C ASP A 16 -9.62 9.27 -18.50
N LEU A 17 -10.32 8.16 -18.28
CA LEU A 17 -10.17 7.31 -17.09
C LEU A 17 -9.06 6.26 -17.26
N SER A 18 -8.34 6.24 -18.39
CA SER A 18 -7.27 5.27 -18.66
C SER A 18 -6.15 5.32 -17.59
N SER A 19 -5.88 6.52 -17.06
CA SER A 19 -4.91 6.73 -15.98
C SER A 19 -5.31 6.05 -14.65
N TYR A 20 -6.61 5.90 -14.40
CA TYR A 20 -7.14 5.25 -13.19
C TYR A 20 -7.27 3.73 -13.30
N LYS A 21 -7.01 3.16 -14.48
CA LYS A 21 -7.17 1.74 -14.73
C LYS A 21 -6.22 0.92 -13.83
N LEU A 22 -6.76 -0.11 -13.18
CA LEU A 22 -6.01 -1.00 -12.30
C LEU A 22 -4.87 -1.67 -13.06
N ARG A 23 -3.68 -1.65 -12.46
CA ARG A 23 -2.49 -2.31 -13.00
C ARG A 23 -2.18 -3.57 -12.22
N VAL A 24 -1.44 -4.50 -12.84
CA VAL A 24 -0.98 -5.73 -12.16
C VAL A 24 -0.19 -5.40 -10.88
N GLY A 25 0.56 -4.29 -10.87
CA GLY A 25 1.25 -3.80 -9.68
C GLY A 25 0.31 -3.41 -8.52
N ASP A 26 -0.90 -2.90 -8.82
CA ASP A 26 -1.89 -2.58 -7.78
C ASP A 26 -2.36 -3.86 -7.06
N PHE A 27 -2.53 -4.97 -7.81
CA PHE A 27 -2.86 -6.28 -7.22
C PHE A 27 -1.72 -6.85 -6.38
N ALA A 28 -0.48 -6.76 -6.86
CA ALA A 28 0.69 -7.19 -6.08
C ALA A 28 0.78 -6.42 -4.75
N HIS A 29 0.60 -5.10 -4.78
CA HIS A 29 0.61 -4.25 -3.60
C HIS A 29 -0.53 -4.58 -2.63
N ALA A 30 -1.76 -4.74 -3.15
CA ALA A 30 -2.94 -5.04 -2.34
C ALA A 30 -2.86 -6.44 -1.71
N PHE A 31 -2.49 -7.45 -2.50
CA PHE A 31 -2.32 -8.82 -2.01
C PHE A 31 -1.24 -8.89 -0.93
N PHE A 32 -0.08 -8.28 -1.18
CA PHE A 32 1.00 -8.29 -0.21
C PHE A 32 0.62 -7.54 1.07
N SER A 33 -0.08 -6.42 0.96
CA SER A 33 -0.59 -5.68 2.14
C SER A 33 -1.55 -6.52 2.97
N LEU A 34 -2.45 -7.29 2.33
CA LEU A 34 -3.33 -8.23 3.03
C LEU A 34 -2.53 -9.33 3.74
N ILE A 35 -1.54 -9.92 3.08
CA ILE A 35 -0.71 -10.96 3.69
C ILE A 35 0.03 -10.43 4.92
N VAL A 36 0.68 -9.26 4.80
CA VAL A 36 1.36 -8.61 5.92
C VAL A 36 0.40 -8.39 7.07
N PHE A 37 -0.77 -7.81 6.79
CA PHE A 37 -1.78 -7.54 7.80
C PHE A 37 -2.28 -8.82 8.48
N SER A 38 -2.61 -9.86 7.70
CA SER A 38 -3.05 -11.15 8.25
C SER A 38 -1.98 -11.78 9.13
N VAL A 39 -0.72 -11.76 8.70
CA VAL A 39 0.37 -12.33 9.48
C VAL A 39 0.57 -11.55 10.78
N LEU A 40 0.58 -10.21 10.75
CA LEU A 40 0.69 -9.41 11.97
C LEU A 40 -0.50 -9.61 12.92
N SER A 41 -1.71 -9.73 12.37
CA SER A 41 -2.93 -9.95 13.18
C SER A 41 -2.97 -11.34 13.81
N LEU A 42 -2.51 -12.37 13.10
CA LEU A 42 -2.53 -13.76 13.59
C LEU A 42 -1.40 -14.04 14.57
N LEU A 43 -0.28 -13.32 14.45
CA LEU A 43 0.88 -13.47 15.33
C LEU A 43 0.87 -12.49 16.50
N ASP A 44 -0.24 -11.77 16.73
CA ASP A 44 -0.44 -11.03 17.97
C ASP A 44 -0.48 -12.00 19.17
N SER A 45 0.14 -11.61 20.29
CA SER A 45 0.26 -12.47 21.48
C SER A 45 -1.09 -13.01 21.95
N ASN A 46 -2.15 -12.20 21.92
CA ASN A 46 -3.49 -12.64 22.33
C ASN A 46 -4.07 -13.70 21.36
N THR A 47 -3.78 -13.56 20.06
CA THR A 47 -4.27 -14.50 19.05
C THR A 47 -3.49 -15.81 19.08
N VAL A 48 -2.17 -15.74 19.27
CA VAL A 48 -1.31 -16.93 19.38
C VAL A 48 -1.62 -17.72 20.65
N GLU A 49 -1.77 -17.07 21.80
CA GLU A 49 -2.15 -17.73 23.05
C GLU A 49 -3.51 -18.44 22.96
N CYS A 50 -4.49 -17.85 22.24
CA CYS A 50 -5.85 -18.41 22.14
C CYS A 50 -6.00 -19.49 21.06
N PHE A 51 -5.41 -19.30 19.87
CA PHE A 51 -5.61 -20.18 18.71
C PHE A 51 -4.45 -21.13 18.44
N TYR A 52 -3.25 -20.82 18.95
CA TYR A 52 -2.03 -21.58 18.68
C TYR A 52 -1.23 -21.89 19.97
N PRO A 53 -1.85 -22.45 21.02
CA PRO A 53 -1.19 -22.68 22.32
C PRO A 53 0.05 -23.58 22.25
N SER A 54 0.18 -24.40 21.21
CA SER A 54 1.38 -25.22 20.95
C SER A 54 2.61 -24.41 20.54
N PHE A 55 2.46 -23.13 20.19
CA PHE A 55 3.52 -22.23 19.76
C PHE A 55 4.13 -21.38 20.88
N GLU A 56 3.66 -21.49 22.13
CA GLU A 56 4.09 -20.64 23.26
C GLU A 56 5.63 -20.61 23.43
N SER A 57 6.29 -21.75 23.28
CA SER A 57 7.75 -21.88 23.37
C SER A 57 8.50 -21.22 22.19
N THR A 58 7.84 -21.05 21.05
CA THR A 58 8.42 -20.49 19.80
C THR A 58 7.99 -19.03 19.57
N GLU A 59 6.94 -18.56 20.27
CA GLU A 59 6.33 -17.24 20.09
C GLU A 59 7.37 -16.11 20.16
N LYS A 60 8.21 -16.10 21.21
CA LYS A 60 9.24 -15.06 21.39
C LYS A 60 10.21 -14.97 20.22
N VAL A 61 10.62 -16.11 19.68
CA VAL A 61 11.52 -16.17 18.52
C VAL A 61 10.80 -15.68 17.27
N LEU A 62 9.54 -16.11 17.09
CA LEU A 62 8.72 -15.72 15.96
C LEU A 62 8.48 -14.21 15.94
N LEU A 63 8.09 -13.61 17.07
CA LEU A 63 7.89 -12.17 17.19
C LEU A 63 9.17 -11.35 16.94
N MET A 64 10.34 -11.92 17.21
CA MET A 64 11.62 -11.25 16.98
C MET A 64 12.07 -11.31 15.52
N VAL A 65 11.82 -12.45 14.84
CA VAL A 65 12.30 -12.69 13.46
C VAL A 65 11.30 -12.24 12.40
N LEU A 66 10.00 -12.28 12.72
CA LEU A 66 8.93 -12.05 11.77
C LEU A 66 8.88 -10.59 11.25
N PRO A 67 8.92 -9.53 12.09
CA PRO A 67 8.86 -8.16 11.57
C PRO A 67 10.01 -7.82 10.61
N PRO A 68 11.28 -8.17 10.90
CA PRO A 68 12.38 -7.97 9.95
C PRO A 68 12.19 -8.72 8.63
N VAL A 69 11.78 -9.99 8.67
CA VAL A 69 11.58 -10.80 7.45
C VAL A 69 10.47 -10.23 6.59
N ILE A 70 9.32 -9.91 7.20
CA ILE A 70 8.20 -9.29 6.50
C ILE A 70 8.60 -7.92 5.94
N GLY A 71 9.34 -7.11 6.70
CA GLY A 71 9.86 -5.83 6.25
C GLY A 71 10.77 -5.97 5.01
N ALA A 72 11.70 -6.93 5.03
CA ALA A 72 12.61 -7.17 3.91
C ALA A 72 11.87 -7.66 2.65
N VAL A 73 10.98 -8.64 2.79
CA VAL A 73 10.20 -9.17 1.66
C VAL A 73 9.26 -8.08 1.11
N SER A 74 8.56 -7.36 1.98
CA SER A 74 7.64 -6.28 1.59
C SER A 74 8.34 -5.16 0.85
N GLY A 75 9.48 -4.70 1.37
CA GLY A 75 10.31 -3.69 0.74
C GLY A 75 10.79 -4.14 -0.64
N THR A 76 11.23 -5.38 -0.77
CA THR A 76 11.68 -5.93 -2.06
C THR A 76 10.55 -5.95 -3.08
N VAL A 77 9.37 -6.44 -2.71
CA VAL A 77 8.19 -6.46 -3.59
C VAL A 77 7.80 -5.05 -4.00
N PHE A 78 7.82 -4.09 -3.08
CA PHE A 78 7.41 -2.71 -3.39
C PHE A 78 8.42 -1.96 -4.27
N VAL A 79 9.72 -2.30 -4.15
CA VAL A 79 10.76 -1.81 -5.07
C VAL A 79 10.58 -2.39 -6.47
N LEU A 80 10.28 -3.70 -6.58
CA LEU A 80 10.07 -4.36 -7.88
C LEU A 80 8.77 -3.94 -8.57
N PHE A 81 7.74 -3.59 -7.81
CA PHE A 81 6.44 -3.14 -8.31
C PHE A 81 6.16 -1.68 -7.91
N PRO A 82 6.88 -0.70 -8.48
CA PRO A 82 6.73 0.69 -8.10
C PRO A 82 5.34 1.22 -8.47
N ASN A 83 4.67 1.85 -7.51
CA ASN A 83 3.40 2.52 -7.75
C ASN A 83 3.67 3.94 -8.30
N ARG A 84 2.99 4.31 -9.39
CA ARG A 84 3.06 5.64 -10.02
C ARG A 84 1.92 6.55 -9.54
N ARG A 85 1.11 6.12 -8.56
CA ARG A 85 0.04 6.92 -7.98
C ARG A 85 0.63 7.97 -7.05
N HIS A 86 0.49 9.21 -7.48
CA HIS A 86 0.92 10.38 -6.74
C HIS A 86 -0.05 10.67 -5.59
N GLY A 87 0.48 11.00 -4.42
CA GLY A 87 -0.31 11.42 -3.26
C GLY A 87 -0.81 12.87 -3.38
N ILE A 88 -1.51 13.34 -2.35
CA ILE A 88 -1.95 14.73 -2.24
C ILE A 88 -0.71 15.65 -2.24
N GLY A 89 -0.66 16.61 -3.16
CA GLY A 89 0.44 17.59 -3.28
C GLY A 89 1.32 17.48 -4.53
N TYR A 90 1.14 16.44 -5.36
CA TYR A 90 1.82 16.39 -6.66
C TYR A 90 1.16 17.31 -7.70
N PRO A 91 1.94 18.09 -8.48
CA PRO A 91 1.39 18.93 -9.54
C PRO A 91 0.78 18.05 -10.63
N SER A 92 -0.44 18.35 -11.04
CA SER A 92 -1.06 17.73 -12.22
C SER A 92 -0.22 18.04 -13.46
N SER A 93 0.07 17.03 -14.28
CA SER A 93 0.92 17.14 -15.48
C SER A 93 0.45 18.19 -16.51
N ASP A 94 -0.80 18.67 -16.39
CA ASP A 94 -1.37 19.70 -17.27
C ASP A 94 -0.78 21.11 -17.05
N SER A 95 -0.02 21.34 -15.97
CA SER A 95 0.55 22.68 -15.70
C SER A 95 1.88 22.96 -16.41
N SER A 96 2.46 22.00 -17.14
CA SER A 96 3.77 22.16 -17.79
C SER A 96 3.70 22.58 -19.27
N GLN A 97 2.52 22.84 -19.82
CA GLN A 97 2.35 23.35 -21.20
C GLN A 97 1.99 24.84 -21.23
N ASN A 98 2.74 25.70 -20.53
CA ASN A 98 2.94 27.09 -20.97
C ASN A 98 4.07 27.74 -20.18
N SER A 99 5.29 27.71 -20.73
CA SER A 99 6.36 28.65 -20.37
C SER A 99 6.92 29.21 -21.66
#